data_AF-A0A1C3PDU5-F1
#
_entry.id   AF-A0A1C3PDU5-F1
#
_cell.length_a   1.000
_cell.length_b   1.000
_cell.length_c   1.000
_cell.angle_alpha   90.00
_cell.angle_beta   90.00
_cell.angle_gamma   90.00
#
_symmetry.space_group_name_H-M   'P 1'
#
loop_
_entity.id
_entity.type
_entity.pdbx_description
1 polymer ?
#
loop_
_entity_poly.entity_id
_entity_poly.type
_entity_poly.pdbx_seq_one_letter_code
_entity_poly.pdbx_strand_id
1 'polypeptide(L)'
;MTFLAGGITGCPDWQQDATALLAPYDVIVLNPRRASYDGSDPDAADMQVRWEYTHRRHPALAAILFWFPPSAMTQPIALLELGEMFARPAVPIVVGADPGYVRRTDVVLQCRYARPEVTIHSTLVDTVAALITTMGWCRASEETR
;
A
#
# COMPACT_ATOMS: atom_id res chain seq x y z
N MET A 1 -4.36 -1.19 12.37
CA MET A 1 -3.93 -2.02 11.21
C MET A 1 -3.54 -1.12 10.05
N THR A 2 -2.66 -1.57 9.17
CA THR A 2 -2.32 -0.86 7.93
C THR A 2 -2.51 -1.77 6.72
N PHE A 3 -2.89 -1.20 5.58
CA PHE A 3 -3.08 -1.95 4.34
C PHE A 3 -1.98 -1.61 3.33
N LEU A 4 -1.41 -2.63 2.69
CA LEU A 4 -0.40 -2.48 1.64
C LEU A 4 -1.07 -2.50 0.26
N ALA A 5 -1.42 -1.33 -0.27
CA ALA A 5 -1.96 -1.18 -1.61
C ALA A 5 -0.85 -0.89 -2.63
N GLY A 6 -1.04 -1.31 -3.89
CA GLY A 6 -0.04 -1.08 -4.94
C GLY A 6 0.04 -2.20 -5.96
N GLY A 7 1.07 -2.15 -6.80
CA GLY A 7 1.25 -3.14 -7.87
C GLY A 7 1.54 -4.55 -7.33
N ILE A 8 0.87 -5.57 -7.86
CA ILE A 8 1.13 -6.99 -7.53
C ILE A 8 1.61 -7.72 -8.78
N THR A 9 0.76 -7.77 -9.81
CA THR A 9 1.04 -8.44 -11.07
C THR A 9 2.14 -7.73 -11.85
N GLY A 10 3.20 -8.46 -12.21
CA GLY A 10 4.35 -7.88 -12.93
C GLY A 10 5.18 -6.90 -12.09
N CYS A 11 5.17 -7.10 -10.77
CA CYS A 11 5.91 -6.29 -9.81
C CYS A 11 6.78 -7.18 -8.89
N PRO A 12 7.93 -6.64 -8.40
CA PRO A 12 8.70 -7.29 -7.33
C PRO A 12 7.85 -7.47 -6.07
N ASP A 13 8.25 -8.39 -5.18
CA ASP A 13 7.58 -8.61 -3.89
C ASP A 13 7.95 -7.55 -2.84
N TRP A 14 7.59 -6.31 -3.17
CA TRP A 14 7.77 -5.19 -2.26
C TRP A 14 6.90 -5.32 -1.00
N GLN A 15 5.82 -6.11 -1.04
CA GLN A 15 4.97 -6.34 0.12
C GLN A 15 5.73 -7.10 1.21
N GLN A 16 6.54 -8.10 0.83
CA GLN A 16 7.45 -8.77 1.74
C GLN A 16 8.46 -7.79 2.34
N ASP A 17 9.10 -6.95 1.52
CA ASP A 17 10.06 -5.94 1.99
C ASP A 17 9.42 -4.93 2.94
N ALA A 18 8.23 -4.41 2.61
CA ALA A 18 7.48 -3.50 3.46
C ALA A 18 7.08 -4.15 4.79
N THR A 19 6.66 -5.42 4.75
CA THR A 19 6.33 -6.18 5.97
C THR A 19 7.57 -6.34 6.86
N ALA A 20 8.74 -6.63 6.28
CA ALA A 20 9.98 -6.72 7.04
C ALA A 20 10.38 -5.38 7.69
N LEU A 21 10.20 -4.26 6.99
CA LEU A 21 10.43 -2.92 7.54
C LEU A 21 9.47 -2.55 8.68
N LEU A 22 8.24 -3.07 8.63
CA LEU A 22 7.20 -2.84 9.65
C LEU A 22 7.26 -3.82 10.82
N ALA A 23 7.93 -4.97 10.68
CA ALA A 23 8.02 -6.01 11.70
C ALA A 23 8.48 -5.55 13.10
N PRO A 24 9.37 -4.55 13.24
CA PRO A 24 9.76 -4.04 14.57
C PRO A 24 8.69 -3.22 15.30
N TYR A 25 7.56 -2.93 14.66
CA TYR A 25 6.49 -2.08 15.20
C TYR A 25 5.26 -2.94 15.51
N ASP A 26 4.52 -2.60 16.56
CA ASP A 26 3.28 -3.28 16.92
C ASP A 26 2.14 -2.88 15.97
N VAL A 27 2.18 -3.43 14.76
CA VAL A 27 1.22 -3.14 13.68
C VAL A 27 0.77 -4.43 12.99
N ILE A 28 -0.55 -4.57 12.88
CA ILE A 28 -1.16 -5.58 12.00
C ILE A 28 -1.08 -5.08 10.55
N VAL A 29 -0.37 -5.83 9.70
CA VAL A 29 -0.21 -5.57 8.27
C VAL A 29 -1.21 -6.41 7.46
N LEU A 30 -2.04 -5.73 6.67
CA LEU A 30 -2.98 -6.34 5.72
C LEU A 30 -2.30 -6.37 4.34
N ASN A 31 -1.72 -7.52 4.00
CA ASN A 31 -1.00 -7.74 2.76
C ASN A 31 -1.89 -8.48 1.72
N PRO A 32 -2.26 -7.84 0.60
CA PRO A 32 -3.11 -8.47 -0.43
C PRO A 32 -2.37 -9.50 -1.29
N ARG A 33 -1.03 -9.54 -1.27
CA ARG A 33 -0.26 -10.46 -2.10
C ARG A 33 -0.26 -11.86 -1.49
N ARG A 34 -0.96 -12.79 -2.14
CA ARG A 34 -0.99 -14.20 -1.77
C ARG A 34 0.29 -14.90 -2.22
N ALA A 35 0.83 -15.78 -1.39
CA ALA A 35 1.98 -16.62 -1.74
C ALA A 35 1.67 -17.60 -2.89
N SER A 36 0.40 -18.01 -3.01
CA SER A 36 -0.12 -18.81 -4.11
C SER A 36 -1.48 -18.24 -4.55
N TYR A 37 -1.59 -17.93 -5.84
CA TYR A 37 -2.83 -17.52 -6.49
C TYR A 37 -3.17 -18.60 -7.53
N ASP A 38 -4.28 -19.31 -7.30
CA ASP A 38 -4.77 -20.29 -8.26
C ASP A 38 -5.66 -19.60 -9.28
N GLY A 39 -5.10 -19.27 -10.45
CA GLY A 39 -5.86 -18.67 -11.55
C GLY A 39 -6.83 -19.62 -12.24
N SER A 40 -6.82 -20.92 -11.91
CA SER A 40 -7.76 -21.91 -12.45
C SER A 40 -9.04 -22.02 -11.63
N ASP A 41 -9.02 -21.56 -10.38
CA ASP A 41 -10.20 -21.46 -9.53
C ASP A 41 -11.08 -20.29 -10.02
N PRO A 42 -12.32 -20.55 -10.47
CA PRO A 42 -13.22 -19.51 -10.98
C PRO A 42 -13.58 -18.45 -9.91
N ASP A 43 -13.48 -18.79 -8.63
CA ASP A 43 -13.81 -17.89 -7.52
C ASP A 43 -12.59 -17.10 -7.02
N ALA A 44 -11.37 -17.41 -7.47
CA ALA A 44 -10.15 -16.80 -6.96
C ALA A 44 -10.13 -15.27 -7.12
N ALA A 45 -10.67 -14.76 -8.23
CA ALA A 45 -10.78 -13.33 -8.49
C ALA A 45 -11.78 -12.65 -7.56
N ASP A 46 -12.97 -13.23 -7.35
CA ASP A 46 -13.98 -12.70 -6.43
C ASP A 46 -13.43 -12.68 -5.00
N MET A 47 -12.82 -13.79 -4.56
CA MET A 47 -12.22 -13.88 -3.23
C MET A 47 -11.15 -12.82 -3.00
N GLN A 48 -10.27 -12.59 -3.98
CA GLN A 48 -9.24 -11.56 -3.91
C GLN A 48 -9.85 -10.16 -3.78
N VAL A 49 -10.73 -9.80 -4.72
CA VAL A 49 -11.33 -8.45 -4.77
C VAL A 49 -12.19 -8.20 -3.54
N ARG A 50 -12.98 -9.19 -3.10
CA ARG A 50 -13.80 -9.09 -1.88
C ARG A 50 -12.93 -8.88 -0.64
N TRP A 51 -11.82 -9.59 -0.53
CA TRP A 51 -10.89 -9.43 0.58
C TRP A 51 -10.28 -8.02 0.59
N GLU A 52 -9.73 -7.57 -0.54
CA GLU A 52 -9.13 -6.23 -0.69
C GLU A 52 -10.15 -5.13 -0.38
N TYR A 53 -11.35 -5.22 -0.97
CA TYR A 53 -12.44 -4.27 -0.77
C TYR A 53 -12.85 -4.16 0.71
N THR A 54 -13.03 -5.31 1.37
CA THR A 54 -13.47 -5.39 2.77
C THR A 54 -12.41 -4.79 3.70
N HIS A 55 -11.15 -5.13 3.51
CA HIS A 55 -10.07 -4.72 4.40
C HIS A 55 -9.67 -3.25 4.21
N ARG A 56 -9.69 -2.73 2.97
CA ARG A 56 -9.51 -1.28 2.71
C ARG A 56 -10.65 -0.41 3.25
N ARG A 57 -11.79 -1.01 3.59
CA ARG A 57 -12.96 -0.34 4.17
C ARG A 57 -13.17 -0.65 5.65
N HIS A 58 -12.28 -1.44 6.26
CA HIS A 58 -12.46 -1.86 7.62
C HIS A 58 -12.40 -0.65 8.59
N PRO A 59 -13.32 -0.52 9.55
CA PRO A 59 -13.37 0.65 10.46
C PRO A 59 -12.13 0.79 11.36
N ALA A 60 -11.45 -0.31 11.66
CA ALA A 60 -10.17 -0.30 12.41
C ALA A 60 -8.92 -0.14 11.53
N LEU A 61 -9.08 0.19 10.24
CA LEU A 61 -7.96 0.53 9.36
C LEU A 61 -7.43 1.92 9.72
N ALA A 62 -6.17 1.98 10.12
CA ALA A 62 -5.55 3.20 10.63
C ALA A 62 -4.88 4.04 9.53
N ALA A 63 -4.33 3.38 8.50
CA ALA A 63 -3.74 4.01 7.33
C ALA A 63 -3.62 3.02 6.16
N ILE A 64 -3.36 3.56 4.97
CA ILE A 64 -3.03 2.78 3.77
C ILE A 64 -1.71 3.29 3.19
N LEU A 65 -0.80 2.36 2.90
CA LEU A 65 0.40 2.63 2.12
C LEU A 65 0.14 2.23 0.67
N PHE A 66 0.37 3.15 -0.25
CA PHE A 66 0.40 2.87 -1.69
C PHE A 66 1.86 2.85 -2.16
N TRP A 67 2.29 1.74 -2.76
CA TRP A 67 3.59 1.67 -3.43
C TRP A 67 3.44 1.23 -4.89
N PHE A 68 3.94 2.08 -5.79
CA PHE A 68 4.07 1.77 -7.20
C PHE A 68 5.54 1.44 -7.52
N PRO A 69 5.91 0.15 -7.53
CA PRO A 69 7.30 -0.28 -7.79
C PRO A 69 7.71 -0.05 -9.25
N PRO A 70 9.00 -0.16 -9.59
CA PRO A 70 9.44 -0.07 -10.97
C PRO A 70 8.76 -1.17 -11.79
N SER A 71 8.01 -0.77 -12.82
CA SER A 71 7.24 -1.68 -13.66
C SER A 71 6.82 -0.98 -14.95
N ALA A 72 6.84 -1.74 -16.05
CA ALA A 72 6.26 -1.32 -17.33
C ALA A 72 4.73 -1.47 -17.35
N MET A 73 4.13 -2.12 -16.35
CA MET A 73 2.68 -2.32 -16.24
C MET A 73 2.02 -1.15 -15.50
N THR A 74 0.82 -0.76 -15.93
CA THR A 74 0.09 0.42 -15.44
C THR A 74 -0.59 0.22 -14.06
N GLN A 75 -0.66 -1.00 -13.53
CA GLN A 75 -1.30 -1.30 -12.23
C GLN A 75 -2.69 -0.62 -12.06
N PRO A 76 -3.64 -0.82 -13.00
CA PRO A 76 -4.87 -0.03 -13.07
C PRO A 76 -5.77 -0.17 -11.84
N ILE A 77 -5.79 -1.35 -11.21
CA ILE A 77 -6.56 -1.56 -9.98
C ILE A 77 -5.98 -0.72 -8.83
N ALA A 78 -4.67 -0.71 -8.65
CA ALA A 78 -4.04 0.15 -7.63
C ALA A 78 -4.30 1.65 -7.87
N LEU A 79 -4.31 2.10 -9.14
CA LEU A 79 -4.67 3.49 -9.48
C LEU A 79 -6.15 3.81 -9.16
N LEU A 80 -7.06 2.87 -9.45
CA LEU A 80 -8.48 2.98 -9.11
C LEU A 80 -8.67 3.09 -7.59
N GLU A 81 -7.97 2.24 -6.84
CA GLU A 81 -8.02 2.23 -5.37
C GLU A 81 -7.42 3.49 -4.76
N LEU A 82 -6.34 4.02 -5.32
CA LEU A 82 -5.79 5.31 -4.92
C LEU A 82 -6.82 6.44 -5.13
N GLY A 83 -7.49 6.45 -6.29
CA GLY A 83 -8.57 7.38 -6.59
C GLY A 83 -9.74 7.29 -5.60
N GLU A 84 -10.12 6.07 -5.21
CA GLU A 84 -11.13 5.87 -4.15
C GLU A 84 -10.69 6.52 -2.83
N MET A 85 -9.42 6.37 -2.45
CA MET A 85 -8.91 6.92 -1.21
C MET A 85 -8.79 8.45 -1.21
N PHE A 86 -8.71 9.09 -2.38
CA PHE A 86 -8.85 10.54 -2.46
C PHE A 86 -10.23 11.02 -1.97
N ALA A 87 -11.29 10.24 -2.23
CA ALA A 87 -12.63 10.53 -1.75
C ALA A 87 -12.86 10.19 -0.26
N ARG A 88 -11.85 9.62 0.43
CA ARG A 88 -11.94 9.17 1.83
C ARG A 88 -10.82 9.81 2.68
N PRO A 89 -10.79 11.15 2.83
CA PRO A 89 -9.68 11.86 3.47
C PRO A 89 -9.51 11.56 4.96
N ALA A 90 -10.54 11.01 5.62
CA ALA A 90 -10.46 10.59 7.03
C ALA A 90 -9.50 9.40 7.26
N VAL A 91 -9.17 8.64 6.21
CA VAL A 91 -8.16 7.58 6.28
C VAL A 91 -6.84 8.13 5.74
N PRO A 92 -5.78 8.19 6.57
CA PRO A 92 -4.44 8.58 6.13
C PRO A 92 -3.95 7.69 4.98
N ILE A 93 -3.40 8.33 3.96
CA ILE A 93 -2.69 7.64 2.88
C ILE A 93 -1.23 8.10 2.85
N VAL A 94 -0.34 7.15 2.61
CA VAL A 94 1.07 7.40 2.36
C VAL A 94 1.42 6.80 1.01
N VAL A 95 1.98 7.59 0.10
CA VAL A 95 2.11 7.21 -1.31
C VAL A 95 3.56 7.30 -1.73
N GLY A 96 4.06 6.25 -2.36
CA GLY A 96 5.34 6.25 -3.05
C GLY A 96 5.23 5.67 -4.44
N ALA A 97 6.03 6.20 -5.34
CA ALA A 97 6.15 5.73 -6.71
C ALA A 97 7.61 5.79 -7.15
N ASP A 98 8.16 4.62 -7.46
CA ASP A 98 9.52 4.48 -7.95
C ASP A 98 9.73 5.30 -9.23
N PRO A 99 10.89 5.97 -9.44
CA PRO A 99 11.23 6.66 -10.69
C PRO A 99 11.01 5.83 -11.96
N GLY A 100 11.17 4.51 -11.89
CA GLY A 100 10.95 3.57 -12.98
C GLY A 100 9.50 3.11 -13.18
N TYR A 101 8.53 3.59 -12.40
CA TYR A 101 7.12 3.27 -12.62
C TYR A 101 6.54 4.03 -13.81
N VAL A 102 5.94 3.32 -14.77
CA VAL A 102 5.49 3.88 -16.05
C VAL A 102 4.47 5.03 -15.94
N ARG A 103 3.65 5.06 -14.88
CA ARG A 103 2.67 6.14 -14.61
C ARG A 103 3.04 7.01 -13.41
N ARG A 104 4.32 7.11 -13.06
CA ARG A 104 4.77 7.91 -11.92
C ARG A 104 4.29 9.37 -12.03
N THR A 105 4.45 9.98 -13.20
CA THR A 105 4.03 11.37 -13.42
C THR A 105 2.54 11.54 -13.13
N ASP A 106 1.69 10.61 -13.55
CA ASP A 106 0.25 10.66 -13.27
C ASP A 106 -0.04 10.54 -11.77
N VAL A 107 0.61 9.59 -11.07
CA VAL A 107 0.46 9.45 -9.61
C VAL A 107 0.81 10.76 -8.90
N VAL A 108 1.96 11.36 -9.26
CA VAL A 108 2.42 12.61 -8.67
C VAL A 108 1.44 13.76 -8.92
N LEU A 109 1.00 13.95 -10.17
CA LEU A 109 0.10 15.05 -10.52
C LEU A 109 -1.28 14.86 -9.89
N GLN A 110 -1.83 13.64 -9.94
CA GLN A 110 -3.15 13.37 -9.36
C GLN A 110 -3.14 13.56 -7.84
N CYS A 111 -2.11 13.08 -7.13
CA CYS A 111 -1.99 13.34 -5.70
C CYS A 111 -1.83 14.84 -5.41
N ARG A 112 -0.99 15.56 -6.16
CA ARG A 112 -0.80 17.00 -5.99
C ARG A 112 -2.11 17.79 -6.06
N TYR A 113 -3.01 17.44 -6.98
CA TYR A 113 -4.27 18.14 -7.16
C TYR A 113 -5.38 17.65 -6.22
N ALA A 114 -5.47 16.34 -5.97
CA ALA A 114 -6.55 15.76 -5.16
C ALA A 114 -6.26 15.79 -3.65
N ARG A 115 -4.98 15.65 -3.26
CA ARG A 115 -4.49 15.50 -1.89
C ARG A 115 -3.15 16.23 -1.72
N PRO A 116 -3.11 17.58 -1.86
CA PRO A 116 -1.86 18.36 -1.86
C PRO A 116 -1.01 18.21 -0.59
N GLU A 117 -1.58 17.72 0.51
CA GLU A 117 -0.88 17.41 1.75
C GLU A 117 -0.06 16.10 1.69
N VAL A 118 -0.29 15.25 0.69
CA VAL A 118 0.40 13.96 0.55
C VAL A 118 1.69 14.15 -0.23
N THR A 119 2.82 13.89 0.44
CA THR A 119 4.13 13.84 -0.22
C THR A 119 4.31 12.51 -0.94
N ILE A 120 4.82 12.55 -2.18
CA ILE A 120 5.12 11.33 -2.95
C ILE A 120 6.59 10.97 -2.80
N HIS A 121 6.83 9.80 -2.23
CA HIS A 121 8.17 9.27 -2.00
C HIS A 121 8.69 8.50 -3.22
N SER A 122 10.01 8.51 -3.44
CA SER A 122 10.62 7.84 -4.59
C SER A 122 11.23 6.47 -4.24
N THR A 123 11.23 6.07 -2.97
CA THR A 123 11.72 4.76 -2.53
C THR A 123 10.72 4.09 -1.59
N LEU A 124 10.71 2.76 -1.56
CA LEU A 124 9.85 2.01 -0.63
C LEU A 124 10.20 2.32 0.82
N VAL A 125 11.50 2.44 1.13
CA VAL A 125 12.01 2.73 2.48
C VAL A 125 11.47 4.07 2.98
N ASP A 126 11.56 5.13 2.18
CA ASP A 126 11.03 6.45 2.55
C ASP A 126 9.51 6.44 2.71
N THR A 127 8.83 5.65 1.88
CA THR A 127 7.36 5.50 1.96
C THR A 127 6.95 4.81 3.26
N VAL A 128 7.65 3.74 3.65
CA VAL A 128 7.39 3.05 4.92
C VAL A 128 7.78 3.92 6.12
N ALA A 129 8.88 4.65 6.05
CA ALA A 129 9.30 5.59 7.09
C ALA A 129 8.27 6.71 7.29
N ALA A 130 7.69 7.23 6.20
CA ALA A 130 6.59 8.18 6.26
C ALA A 130 5.35 7.58 6.92
N LEU A 131 4.98 6.34 6.59
CA LEU A 131 3.87 5.64 7.26
C LEU A 131 4.09 5.53 8.77
N ILE A 132 5.28 5.09 9.19
CA ILE A 132 5.62 4.98 10.62
C ILE A 132 5.52 6.34 11.31
N THR A 133 6.03 7.40 10.67
CA THR A 133 5.99 8.76 11.20
C THR A 133 4.56 9.29 11.31
N THR A 134 3.75 9.10 10.27
CA THR A 134 2.33 9.49 10.25
C THR A 134 1.54 8.80 11.35
N MET A 135 1.86 7.53 11.63
CA MET A 135 1.14 6.74 12.63
C MET A 135 1.69 6.90 14.06
N GLY A 136 2.87 7.49 14.23
CA GLY A 136 3.52 7.62 15.52
C GLY A 136 3.83 6.27 16.18
N TRP A 137 4.05 5.20 15.40
CA TRP A 137 4.34 3.89 15.97
C TRP A 137 5.71 3.86 16.62
N CYS A 138 5.74 3.46 17.89
CA CYS A 138 6.97 3.12 18.58
C CYS A 138 7.36 1.67 18.24
N ARG A 139 8.66 1.39 18.28
CA ARG A 139 9.15 0.01 18.22
C ARG A 139 8.56 -0.77 19.38
N ALA A 140 8.18 -2.02 19.13
CA ALA A 140 7.84 -2.94 20.22
C ALA A 140 9.06 -3.02 21.15
N SER A 141 8.86 -2.80 22.44
CA SER A 141 9.92 -2.98 23.43
C SER A 141 10.46 -4.40 23.32
N GLU A 142 11.78 -4.56 23.30
CA GLU A 142 12.44 -5.86 23.51
C GLU A 142 12.03 -6.36 24.90
N GLU A 143 10.93 -7.10 24.97
CA GLU A 143 10.54 -7.82 26.17
C GLU A 143 11.63 -8.87 26.39
N THR A 144 12.54 -8.55 27.32
CA THR A 144 13.61 -9.43 27.78
C THR A 144 12.97 -10.76 28.17
N ARG A 145 13.29 -11.82 27.42
CA ARG A 145 12.92 -13.18 27.76
C ARG A 145 14.15 -14.07 27.75
#